data_AF-X1IY84-F1
#
_entry.id   AF-X1IY84-F1
#
_cell.length_a   1.000
_cell.length_b   1.000
_cell.length_c   1.000
_cell.angle_alpha   90.00
_cell.angle_beta   90.00
_cell.angle_gamma   90.00
#
_symmetry.space_group_name_H-M   'P 1'
#
loop_
_entity.id
_entity.type
_entity.pdbx_description
1 polymer ?
#
loop_
_entity_poly.entity_id
_entity_poly.type
_entity_poly.pdbx_seq_one_letter_code
_entity_poly.pdbx_strand_id
1 'polypeptide(L)'
;SIQTKIETHDQVVSMEYQNIEIEGLLFWKVVDPEKAFSAVSWIAKDDNYIEKILKGAAEAIMRTTCANMPLEKIIRERREIIDHIEKDLHELSADWGVIIESIEILEVIIVEQDLKKNMEAVKQAVEFRKARLAKADAERESRIRERVWL
;
A
#
# COMPACT_ATOMS: atom_id res chain seq x y z
N SER A 1 10.82 -18.66 -16.42
CA SER A 1 10.55 -17.23 -16.52
C SER A 1 11.36 -16.55 -15.44
N ILE A 2 12.25 -15.62 -15.79
CA ILE A 2 12.98 -14.83 -14.80
C ILE A 2 12.04 -13.69 -14.41
N GLN A 3 11.69 -13.61 -13.13
CA GLN A 3 10.91 -12.51 -12.59
C GLN A 3 11.85 -11.33 -12.35
N THR A 4 11.43 -10.14 -12.79
CA THR A 4 12.19 -8.91 -12.58
C THR A 4 11.60 -8.16 -11.40
N LYS A 5 12.47 -7.68 -10.51
CA LYS A 5 12.14 -6.97 -9.28
C LYS A 5 12.56 -5.50 -9.42
N ILE A 6 11.64 -4.57 -9.17
CA ILE A 6 11.91 -3.13 -9.12
C ILE A 6 11.52 -2.60 -7.75
N GLU A 7 12.44 -1.89 -7.09
CA GLU A 7 12.18 -1.16 -5.84
C GLU A 7 11.69 0.26 -6.16
N THR A 8 10.56 0.61 -5.54
CA THR A 8 9.90 1.92 -5.66
C THR A 8 9.96 2.62 -4.31
N HIS A 9 10.24 3.92 -4.30
CA HIS A 9 10.22 4.72 -3.09
C HIS A 9 9.69 6.10 -3.44
N ASP A 10 8.72 6.59 -2.67
CA ASP A 10 8.21 7.93 -2.87
C ASP A 10 7.81 8.65 -1.58
N GLN A 11 7.91 9.98 -1.62
CA GLN A 11 7.45 10.87 -0.56
C GLN A 11 6.16 11.57 -1.00
N VAL A 12 5.14 11.51 -0.14
CA VAL A 12 3.81 12.03 -0.41
C VAL A 12 3.29 12.83 0.77
N VAL A 13 2.55 13.90 0.47
CA VAL A 13 1.75 14.62 1.45
C VAL A 13 0.34 14.08 1.36
N SER A 14 -0.17 13.51 2.45
CA SER A 14 -1.54 12.99 2.50
C SER A 14 -2.60 14.11 2.46
N MET A 15 -3.86 13.73 2.35
CA MET A 15 -5.00 14.65 2.42
C MET A 15 -5.02 15.49 3.71
N GLU A 16 -4.40 14.99 4.77
CA GLU A 16 -4.32 15.63 6.09
C GLU A 16 -3.02 16.42 6.29
N TYR A 17 -2.33 16.75 5.18
CA TYR A 17 -1.07 17.49 5.15
C TYR A 17 0.07 16.81 5.92
N GLN A 18 0.05 15.49 6.02
CA GLN A 18 1.10 14.72 6.71
C GLN A 18 2.11 14.18 5.71
N ASN A 19 3.39 14.32 6.04
CA ASN A 19 4.49 13.79 5.24
C ASN A 19 4.63 12.28 5.50
N ILE A 20 4.53 11.50 4.43
CA ILE A 20 4.61 10.03 4.45
C ILE A 20 5.63 9.59 3.41
N GLU A 21 6.44 8.59 3.76
CA GLU A 21 7.25 7.83 2.81
C GLU A 21 6.61 6.47 2.57
N ILE A 22 6.57 6.04 1.32
CA ILE A 22 6.02 4.74 0.93
C ILE A 22 7.07 4.00 0.13
N GLU A 23 7.32 2.76 0.54
CA GLU A 23 8.22 1.84 -0.14
C GLU A 23 7.44 0.67 -0.68
N GLY A 24 7.79 0.26 -1.90
CA GLY A 24 7.10 -0.81 -2.58
C GLY A 24 8.00 -1.62 -3.48
N LEU A 25 7.43 -2.72 -3.94
CA LEU A 25 8.10 -3.69 -4.77
C LEU A 25 7.22 -4.14 -5.92
N LEU A 26 7.67 -3.85 -7.13
CA LEU A 26 7.00 -4.19 -8.36
C LEU A 26 7.64 -5.44 -8.96
N PHE A 27 6.79 -6.43 -9.25
CA PHE A 27 7.16 -7.64 -9.96
C PHE A 27 6.53 -7.65 -11.35
N TRP A 28 7.36 -7.90 -12.36
CA TRP A 28 6.89 -7.99 -13.74
C TRP A 28 7.71 -9.02 -14.52
N LYS A 29 7.17 -9.42 -15.66
CA LYS A 29 7.87 -10.30 -16.61
C LYS A 29 7.48 -10.02 -18.05
N VAL A 30 8.33 -10.44 -18.97
CA VAL A 30 8.02 -10.51 -20.41
C VAL A 30 7.15 -11.73 -20.67
N VAL A 31 6.03 -11.52 -21.38
CA VAL A 31 5.11 -12.59 -21.82
C VAL A 31 5.11 -12.79 -23.33
N ASP A 32 5.39 -11.73 -24.09
CA ASP A 32 5.55 -11.75 -25.54
C ASP A 32 6.87 -11.05 -25.90
N PRO A 33 7.97 -11.81 -26.10
CA PRO A 33 9.28 -11.24 -26.38
C PRO A 33 9.35 -10.43 -27.67
N GLU A 34 8.60 -10.81 -28.71
CA GLU A 34 8.62 -10.10 -30.00
C GLU A 34 7.94 -8.74 -29.88
N LYS A 35 6.77 -8.70 -29.22
CA LYS A 35 6.07 -7.46 -28.91
C LYS A 35 6.90 -6.58 -27.97
N ALA A 36 7.48 -7.16 -26.91
CA ALA A 36 8.24 -6.40 -25.94
C ALA A 36 9.53 -5.83 -26.50
N PHE A 37 10.23 -6.56 -27.38
CA PHE A 37 11.43 -6.05 -28.05
C PHE A 37 11.16 -4.78 -28.87
N SER A 38 9.99 -4.70 -29.51
CA SER A 38 9.64 -3.58 -30.40
C SER A 38 8.87 -2.44 -29.72
N ALA A 39 8.13 -2.72 -28.65
CA ALA A 39 7.24 -1.74 -28.01
C ALA A 39 7.92 -0.84 -26.96
N VAL A 40 9.05 -1.27 -26.38
CA VAL A 40 9.71 -0.56 -25.26
C VAL A 40 11.22 -0.42 -25.45
N SER A 41 11.87 0.49 -24.72
CA SER A 41 13.33 0.58 -24.71
C SER A 41 13.94 -0.37 -23.68
N TRP A 42 14.97 -1.10 -24.13
CA TRP A 42 15.78 -2.03 -23.34
C TRP A 42 17.14 -1.45 -22.95
N ILE A 43 17.39 -0.18 -23.28
CA ILE A 43 18.67 0.49 -23.05
C ILE A 43 18.63 1.16 -21.67
N ALA A 44 19.28 0.55 -20.67
CA ALA A 44 19.23 1.01 -19.27
C ALA A 44 19.65 2.48 -19.03
N LYS A 45 20.47 3.04 -19.94
CA LYS A 45 20.91 4.44 -19.86
C LYS A 45 19.84 5.42 -20.32
N ASP A 46 18.93 5.01 -21.18
CA ASP A 46 17.89 5.89 -21.72
C ASP A 46 16.84 6.21 -20.65
N ASP A 47 16.24 7.39 -20.73
CA ASP A 47 15.15 7.77 -19.83
C ASP A 47 13.88 6.94 -20.10
N ASN A 48 13.73 6.44 -21.32
CA ASN A 48 12.61 5.61 -21.76
C ASN A 48 12.79 4.12 -21.46
N TYR A 49 13.84 3.73 -20.72
CA TYR A 49 14.05 2.34 -20.32
C TYR A 49 12.82 1.79 -19.59
N ILE A 50 12.33 0.62 -19.98
CA ILE A 50 11.08 0.06 -19.47
C ILE A 50 11.00 0.06 -17.94
N GLU A 51 12.06 -0.33 -17.24
CA GLU A 51 12.03 -0.38 -15.78
C GLU A 51 11.97 1.02 -15.15
N LYS A 52 12.58 2.04 -15.78
CA LYS A 52 12.44 3.44 -15.33
C LYS A 52 11.02 3.93 -15.51
N ILE A 53 10.39 3.61 -16.65
CA ILE A 53 9.00 3.99 -16.92
C ILE A 53 8.05 3.29 -15.94
N LEU A 54 8.19 1.97 -15.74
CA LEU A 54 7.38 1.21 -14.79
C LEU A 54 7.57 1.72 -13.36
N LYS A 55 8.82 1.96 -12.94
CA LYS A 55 9.13 2.55 -11.63
C LYS A 55 8.46 3.92 -11.45
N GLY A 56 8.67 4.83 -12.39
CA GLY A 56 8.13 6.18 -12.32
C GLY A 56 6.60 6.21 -12.37
N ALA A 57 5.98 5.32 -13.16
CA ALA A 57 4.54 5.16 -13.19
C ALA A 57 4.01 4.67 -11.83
N ALA A 58 4.62 3.61 -11.26
CA ALA A 58 4.24 3.09 -9.95
C ALA A 58 4.34 4.16 -8.86
N GLU A 59 5.44 4.92 -8.82
CA GLU A 59 5.65 6.02 -7.88
C GLU A 59 4.61 7.14 -8.08
N ALA A 60 4.32 7.53 -9.33
CA ALA A 60 3.31 8.55 -9.62
C ALA A 60 1.89 8.13 -9.19
N ILE A 61 1.51 6.87 -9.41
CA ILE A 61 0.22 6.33 -8.99
C ILE A 61 0.16 6.22 -7.46
N MET A 62 1.23 5.75 -6.80
CA MET A 62 1.36 5.75 -5.34
C MET A 62 1.12 7.15 -4.77
N ARG A 63 1.83 8.15 -5.30
CA ARG A 63 1.72 9.55 -4.87
C ARG A 63 0.28 10.05 -4.99
N THR A 64 -0.32 9.84 -6.15
CA THR A 64 -1.68 10.34 -6.45
C THR A 64 -2.72 9.67 -5.57
N THR A 65 -2.63 8.34 -5.40
CA THR A 65 -3.56 7.58 -4.58
C THR A 65 -3.45 7.99 -3.11
N CYS A 66 -2.23 8.06 -2.58
CA CYS A 66 -2.00 8.39 -1.18
C CYS A 66 -2.29 9.86 -0.85
N ALA A 67 -2.04 10.79 -1.77
CA ALA A 67 -2.40 12.20 -1.58
C ALA A 67 -3.91 12.40 -1.36
N ASN A 68 -4.74 11.50 -1.91
CA ASN A 68 -6.19 11.57 -1.81
C ASN A 68 -6.79 10.69 -0.69
N MET A 69 -5.95 10.04 0.13
CA MET A 69 -6.40 9.16 1.21
C MET A 69 -6.13 9.76 2.60
N PRO A 70 -7.03 9.52 3.58
CA PRO A 70 -6.73 9.77 4.99
C PRO A 70 -5.52 8.96 5.44
N LEU A 71 -4.70 9.51 6.36
CA LEU A 71 -3.48 8.86 6.84
C LEU A 71 -3.75 7.46 7.39
N GLU A 72 -4.83 7.31 8.17
CA GLU A 72 -5.18 6.00 8.74
C GLU A 72 -5.51 4.95 7.67
N LYS A 73 -6.15 5.35 6.56
CA LYS A 73 -6.42 4.45 5.43
C LYS A 73 -5.12 4.05 4.73
N ILE A 74 -4.18 4.98 4.52
CA ILE A 74 -2.88 4.65 3.92
C ILE A 74 -2.14 3.59 4.75
N ILE A 75 -2.17 3.72 6.07
CA ILE A 75 -1.49 2.79 6.98
C ILE A 75 -2.17 1.41 7.03
N ARG A 76 -3.50 1.37 7.03
CA ARG A 76 -4.28 0.14 7.30
C ARG A 76 -4.80 -0.57 6.05
N GLU A 77 -5.15 0.18 5.01
CA GLU A 77 -5.89 -0.30 3.83
C GLU A 77 -4.98 -0.31 2.59
N ARG A 78 -3.78 -0.89 2.73
CA ARG A 78 -2.78 -0.99 1.66
C ARG A 78 -3.30 -1.65 0.37
N ARG A 79 -4.30 -2.53 0.49
CA ARG A 79 -4.93 -3.19 -0.67
C ARG A 79 -5.57 -2.18 -1.62
N GLU A 80 -6.21 -1.14 -1.10
CA GLU A 80 -6.82 -0.10 -1.95
C GLU A 80 -5.75 0.58 -2.81
N ILE A 81 -4.57 0.86 -2.24
CA ILE A 81 -3.44 1.46 -2.96
C ILE A 81 -2.88 0.48 -4.01
N ILE A 82 -2.67 -0.77 -3.62
CA ILE A 82 -2.17 -1.85 -4.51
C ILE A 82 -3.10 -2.01 -5.71
N ASP A 83 -4.41 -2.11 -5.49
CA ASP A 83 -5.41 -2.33 -6.56
C ASP A 83 -5.39 -1.19 -7.59
N HIS A 84 -5.22 0.06 -7.15
CA HIS A 84 -5.09 1.22 -8.07
C HIS A 84 -3.80 1.15 -8.88
N ILE A 85 -2.67 0.83 -8.25
CA ILE A 85 -1.38 0.75 -8.94
C ILE A 85 -1.36 -0.40 -9.94
N GLU A 86 -1.84 -1.58 -9.56
CA GLU A 86 -1.93 -2.72 -10.47
C GLU A 86 -2.78 -2.37 -11.67
N LYS A 87 -4.00 -1.84 -11.45
CA LYS A 87 -4.90 -1.48 -12.53
C LYS A 87 -4.25 -0.51 -13.53
N ASP A 88 -3.71 0.60 -13.04
CA ASP A 88 -3.16 1.64 -13.91
C ASP A 88 -1.87 1.18 -14.61
N LEU A 89 -1.02 0.38 -13.94
CA LEU A 89 0.15 -0.21 -14.59
C LEU A 89 -0.23 -1.27 -15.64
N HIS A 90 -1.27 -2.07 -15.39
CA HIS A 90 -1.79 -3.02 -16.37
C HIS A 90 -2.34 -2.32 -17.60
N GLU A 91 -3.08 -1.21 -17.42
CA GLU A 91 -3.57 -0.39 -18.53
C GLU A 91 -2.41 0.23 -19.31
N LEU A 92 -1.39 0.75 -18.62
CA LEU A 92 -0.20 1.33 -19.24
C LEU A 92 0.61 0.31 -20.05
N SER A 93 0.77 -0.91 -19.52
CA SER A 93 1.62 -1.95 -20.12
C SER A 93 0.89 -2.92 -21.06
N ALA A 94 -0.41 -2.72 -21.31
CA ALA A 94 -1.27 -3.66 -22.04
C ALA A 94 -0.71 -4.04 -23.42
N ASP A 95 -0.06 -3.10 -24.09
CA ASP A 95 0.51 -3.28 -25.43
C ASP A 95 2.03 -3.40 -25.50
N TRP A 96 2.67 -3.72 -24.39
CA TRP A 96 4.13 -3.80 -24.33
C TRP A 96 4.67 -5.22 -24.35
N GLY A 97 3.83 -6.25 -24.41
CA GLY A 97 4.29 -7.65 -24.34
C GLY A 97 4.87 -8.03 -22.97
N VAL A 98 4.57 -7.24 -21.94
CA VAL A 98 4.94 -7.48 -20.54
C VAL A 98 3.69 -7.56 -19.69
N ILE A 99 3.81 -8.19 -18.53
CA ILE A 99 2.74 -8.24 -17.53
C ILE A 99 3.28 -7.84 -16.17
N ILE A 100 2.47 -7.08 -15.44
CA ILE A 100 2.66 -6.84 -14.00
C ILE A 100 2.15 -8.08 -13.28
N GLU A 101 3.00 -8.71 -12.48
CA GLU A 101 2.61 -9.90 -11.72
C GLU A 101 2.00 -9.56 -10.37
N SER A 102 2.59 -8.56 -9.71
CA SER A 102 2.10 -8.05 -8.43
C SER A 102 2.84 -6.78 -8.06
N ILE A 103 2.23 -5.98 -7.19
CA ILE A 103 2.91 -4.95 -6.44
C ILE A 103 2.68 -5.11 -4.93
N GLU A 104 3.76 -4.99 -4.17
CA GLU A 104 3.74 -5.13 -2.71
C GLU A 104 4.14 -3.80 -2.07
N ILE A 105 3.38 -3.35 -1.06
CA ILE A 105 3.78 -2.21 -0.23
C ILE A 105 4.58 -2.74 0.96
N LEU A 106 5.87 -2.47 0.96
CA LEU A 106 6.81 -2.92 1.99
C LEU A 106 6.59 -2.11 3.27
N GLU A 107 6.71 -0.79 3.17
CA GLU A 107 6.67 0.09 4.33
C GLU A 107 5.88 1.39 4.04
N VAL A 108 5.28 1.92 5.11
CA VAL A 108 4.64 3.23 5.14
C VAL A 108 5.16 3.94 6.38
N ILE A 109 5.93 5.00 6.19
CA ILE A 109 6.64 5.73 7.25
C ILE A 109 6.00 7.10 7.41
N ILE A 110 5.51 7.41 8.60
CA ILE A 110 5.14 8.78 8.97
C ILE A 110 6.44 9.52 9.30
N VAL A 111 6.76 10.57 8.55
CA VAL A 111 8.01 11.33 8.70
C VAL A 111 8.05 12.05 10.05
N GLU A 112 6.90 12.57 10.51
CA GLU A 112 6.78 13.28 11.79
C GLU A 112 6.70 12.30 12.96
N GLN A 113 7.80 12.15 13.70
CA GLN A 113 7.91 11.20 14.81
C GLN A 113 6.93 11.47 15.96
N ASP A 114 6.66 12.74 16.27
CA ASP A 114 5.75 13.08 17.37
C ASP A 114 4.30 12.78 17.00
N LEU A 115 3.91 13.00 15.74
CA LEU A 115 2.61 12.56 15.25
C LEU A 115 2.48 11.04 15.35
N LYS A 116 3.47 10.29 14.86
CA LYS A 116 3.48 8.82 14.94
C LYS A 116 3.26 8.33 16.37
N LYS A 117 4.04 8.85 17.33
CA LYS A 117 3.92 8.50 18.76
C LYS A 117 2.54 8.84 19.32
N ASN A 118 2.01 10.01 19.00
CA ASN A 118 0.69 10.44 19.47
C ASN A 118 -0.42 9.54 18.92
N MET A 119 -0.36 9.19 17.64
CA MET A 119 -1.32 8.27 17.02
C MET A 119 -1.27 6.88 17.64
N GLU A 120 -0.06 6.34 17.87
CA GLU A 120 0.14 5.06 18.56
C GLU A 120 -0.47 5.07 19.97
N ALA A 121 -0.24 6.14 20.74
CA ALA A 121 -0.79 6.30 22.08
C ALA A 121 -2.32 6.40 22.07
N VAL A 122 -2.90 7.19 21.16
CA VAL A 122 -4.36 7.31 21.00
C VAL A 122 -4.98 5.96 20.64
N LYS A 123 -4.38 5.23 19.69
CA LYS A 123 -4.85 3.91 19.28
C LYS A 123 -4.81 2.90 20.44
N GLN A 124 -3.73 2.89 21.22
CA GLN A 124 -3.63 2.04 22.41
C GLN A 124 -4.72 2.36 23.45
N ALA A 125 -4.99 3.64 23.70
CA ALA A 125 -6.04 4.06 24.64
C ALA A 125 -7.44 3.64 24.17
N VAL A 126 -7.73 3.73 22.87
CA VAL A 126 -8.98 3.28 22.27
C VAL A 126 -9.15 1.76 22.42
N GLU A 127 -8.13 0.98 22.09
CA GLU A 127 -8.18 -0.47 22.22
C GLU A 127 -8.32 -0.93 23.68
N PHE A 128 -7.62 -0.27 24.61
CA PHE A 128 -7.78 -0.53 26.04
C PHE A 128 -9.21 -0.25 26.51
N ARG A 129 -9.82 0.85 26.06
CA ARG A 129 -11.21 1.17 26.38
C ARG A 129 -12.17 0.12 25.84
N LYS A 130 -12.00 -0.33 24.59
CA LYS A 130 -12.82 -1.39 23.98
C LYS A 130 -12.72 -2.70 24.77
N ALA A 131 -11.51 -3.11 25.14
CA ALA A 131 -11.29 -4.32 25.92
C ALA A 131 -11.99 -4.26 27.29
N ARG A 132 -11.95 -3.10 27.96
CA ARG A 132 -12.63 -2.90 29.25
C ARG A 132 -14.15 -3.00 29.14
N LEU A 133 -14.73 -2.44 28.07
CA LEU A 133 -16.18 -2.54 27.81
C LEU A 133 -16.58 -3.99 27.52
N ALA A 134 -15.85 -4.67 26.64
CA ALA A 134 -16.10 -6.08 26.32
C ALA A 134 -16.04 -6.98 27.57
N LYS A 135 -15.09 -6.74 28.47
CA LYS A 135 -15.00 -7.46 29.76
C LYS A 135 -16.20 -7.17 30.65
N ALA A 136 -16.61 -5.91 30.79
CA ALA A 136 -17.76 -5.54 31.61
C ALA A 136 -19.08 -6.15 31.09
N ASP A 137 -19.25 -6.21 29.77
CA ASP A 137 -20.39 -6.84 29.12
C ASP A 137 -20.38 -8.37 29.33
N ALA A 138 -19.23 -9.03 29.14
CA ALA A 138 -19.09 -10.46 29.41
C ALA A 138 -19.39 -10.83 30.87
N GLU A 139 -18.91 -10.03 31.83
CA GLU A 139 -19.21 -10.21 33.25
C GLU A 139 -20.72 -10.02 33.54
N ARG A 140 -21.37 -9.06 32.87
CA ARG A 140 -22.81 -8.83 33.00
C ARG A 140 -23.61 -10.02 32.48
N GLU A 141 -23.25 -10.55 31.32
CA GLU A 141 -23.91 -11.73 30.77
C GLU A 141 -23.72 -12.98 31.64
N SER A 142 -22.51 -13.20 32.17
CA SER A 142 -22.24 -14.34 33.07
C SER A 142 -23.14 -14.29 34.30
N ARG A 143 -23.25 -13.12 34.95
CA ARG A 143 -24.14 -12.93 36.11
C ARG A 143 -25.60 -13.17 35.79
N ILE A 144 -26.07 -12.78 34.59
CA ILE A 144 -27.45 -13.04 34.16
C ILE A 144 -27.66 -14.54 33.95
N ARG A 145 -26.73 -15.22 33.27
CA ARG A 145 -26.81 -16.67 33.05
C ARG A 145 -26.86 -17.42 34.38
N GLU A 146 -25.98 -17.12 35.33
CA GLU A 146 -25.98 -17.75 36.66
C GLU A 146 -27.29 -17.56 37.43
N ARG A 147 -27.94 -16.38 37.30
CA ARG A 147 -29.21 -16.10 37.98
C ARG A 147 -30.41 -16.83 37.37
N VAL A 148 -30.34 -17.24 36.10
CA VAL A 148 -31.42 -17.98 35.42
C VAL A 148 -31.40 -19.47 35.75
N TRP A 149 -30.28 -20.00 36.25
CA TRP A 149 -30.11 -21.40 36.64
C TRP A 149 -30.29 -21.67 38.15
N LEU A 150 -30.70 -20.65 38.91
CA LEU A 150 -31.03 -20.71 40.35
C LEU A 150 -32.53 -20.45 40.55
#